data_AF-X1MZQ1-F1
#
_entry.id   AF-X1MZQ1-F1
#
_cell.length_a   1.000
_cell.length_b   1.000
_cell.length_c   1.000
_cell.angle_alpha   90.00
_cell.angle_beta   90.00
_cell.angle_gamma   90.00
#
_symmetry.space_group_name_H-M   'P 1'
#
loop_
_entity.id
_entity.type
_entity.pdbx_description
1 polymer ?
#
loop_
_entity_poly.entity_id
_entity_poly.type
_entity_poly.pdbx_seq_one_letter_code
_entity_poly.pdbx_strand_id
1 'polypeptide(L)'
;PRAWEQEVIPVSGDKNANIDCHPTGENHGDILQTSGKNPGDFWNITTQPFTGYNPDLEHFAIFPVNLVLNPLKSSCPTNGVVLDPFCGRGTVGKVAKKLGLHYILFDAKPEYCDLARLYIAGQKYKLHREQSKLEAW
;
A
#
# COMPACT_ATOMS: atom_id res chain seq x y z
N PRO A 1 11.91 -14.21 -23.82
CA PRO A 1 11.45 -12.79 -23.80
C PRO A 1 10.11 -12.65 -23.06
N ARG A 2 10.10 -12.14 -21.82
CA ARG A 2 8.88 -12.00 -20.99
C ARG A 2 8.52 -10.52 -20.82
N ALA A 3 7.23 -10.24 -20.97
CA ALA A 3 6.61 -8.92 -21.11
C ALA A 3 6.47 -8.12 -19.80
N TRP A 4 7.55 -7.87 -19.07
CA TRP A 4 7.51 -7.08 -17.83
C TRP A 4 8.57 -5.97 -17.74
N GLU A 5 9.27 -5.66 -18.82
CA GLU A 5 10.38 -4.69 -18.82
C GLU A 5 9.98 -3.21 -18.98
N GLN A 6 8.70 -2.84 -19.01
CA GLN A 6 8.30 -1.43 -19.15
C GLN A 6 7.03 -1.10 -18.36
N GLU A 7 7.22 -0.65 -17.12
CA GLU A 7 6.61 0.58 -16.57
C GLU A 7 7.20 0.81 -15.17
N VAL A 8 8.38 1.43 -15.15
CA VAL A 8 8.89 2.07 -13.94
C VAL A 8 7.93 3.22 -13.65
N ILE A 9 7.04 3.07 -12.67
CA ILE A 9 6.21 4.18 -12.20
C ILE A 9 7.20 5.27 -11.77
N PRO A 10 7.25 6.44 -12.45
CA PRO A 10 8.18 7.48 -12.08
C PRO A 10 7.79 7.93 -10.68
N VAL A 11 8.64 7.67 -9.69
CA VAL A 11 8.59 8.40 -8.44
C VAL A 11 8.85 9.84 -8.86
N SER A 12 7.84 10.70 -8.75
CA SER A 12 8.00 12.13 -8.96
C SER A 12 9.05 12.60 -7.97
N GLY A 13 10.31 12.65 -8.40
CA GLY A 13 11.36 13.31 -7.67
C GLY A 13 10.95 14.77 -7.54
N ASP A 14 10.73 15.20 -6.30
CA ASP A 14 10.57 16.61 -6.00
C ASP A 14 11.84 17.33 -6.50
N LYS A 15 11.69 18.08 -7.59
CA LYS A 15 12.76 18.84 -8.25
C LYS A 15 13.30 19.99 -7.37
N ASN A 16 12.79 20.12 -6.14
CA ASN A 16 13.03 21.22 -5.21
C ASN A 16 13.61 20.77 -3.86
N ALA A 17 14.02 19.53 -3.68
CA ALA A 17 14.79 19.14 -2.50
C ALA A 17 16.26 19.58 -2.67
N ASN A 18 16.50 20.90 -2.63
CA ASN A 18 17.82 21.45 -2.37
C ASN A 18 18.13 21.23 -0.87
N ILE A 19 18.21 19.98 -0.45
CA ILE A 19 18.82 19.61 0.82
C ILE A 19 20.28 19.42 0.49
N ASP A 20 21.00 20.50 0.73
CA ASP A 20 22.43 20.61 0.63
C ASP A 20 23.07 19.59 1.58
N CYS A 21 23.31 18.38 1.08
CA CYS A 21 24.01 17.35 1.82
C CYS A 21 25.50 17.50 1.49
N HIS A 22 26.11 18.54 2.04
CA HIS A 22 27.56 18.59 2.09
C HIS A 22 28.05 17.71 3.25
N PRO A 23 28.82 16.64 2.98
CA PRO A 23 29.43 15.86 4.05
C PRO A 23 30.54 16.70 4.69
N THR A 24 30.44 16.96 6.00
CA THR A 24 31.41 17.73 6.79
C THR A 24 32.61 16.88 7.23
N GLY A 25 33.22 16.14 6.29
CA GLY A 25 34.38 15.30 6.56
C GLY A 25 35.45 15.44 5.48
N GLU A 26 36.70 15.67 5.88
CA GLU A 26 37.84 16.00 5.01
C GLU A 26 38.35 14.83 4.13
N ASN A 27 37.67 13.67 4.10
CA ASN A 27 38.20 12.44 3.50
C ASN A 27 37.16 11.64 2.68
N HIS A 28 36.42 12.26 1.77
CA HIS A 28 35.57 11.51 0.85
C HIS A 28 35.90 11.82 -0.60
N GLY A 29 36.62 10.89 -1.24
CA GLY A 29 36.59 10.77 -2.68
C GLY A 29 35.16 10.58 -3.15
N ASP A 30 34.84 11.15 -4.31
CA ASP A 30 33.51 11.20 -4.91
C ASP A 30 32.97 9.80 -5.27
N ILE A 31 32.58 9.01 -4.28
CA ILE A 31 31.77 7.81 -4.51
C ILE A 31 30.33 8.30 -4.63
N LEU A 32 29.98 8.87 -5.79
CA LEU A 32 28.62 9.23 -6.12
C LEU A 32 27.76 7.95 -6.06
N GLN A 33 26.93 7.82 -5.03
CA GLN A 33 26.03 6.70 -4.89
C GLN A 33 24.93 6.84 -5.95
N THR A 34 25.06 6.09 -7.05
CA THR A 34 24.20 6.20 -8.25
C THR A 34 22.74 5.82 -7.98
N SER A 35 22.46 5.18 -6.84
CA SER A 35 21.13 4.68 -6.45
C SER A 35 20.28 5.68 -5.65
N GLY A 36 20.76 6.90 -5.44
CA GLY A 36 20.05 7.94 -4.68
C GLY A 36 20.31 7.88 -3.17
N LYS A 37 19.73 8.84 -2.43
CA LYS A 37 19.87 8.96 -0.97
C LYS A 37 18.90 8.04 -0.24
N ASN A 38 19.28 7.60 0.97
CA ASN A 38 18.37 6.89 1.89
C ASN A 38 17.14 7.79 2.17
N PRO A 39 15.89 7.29 2.05
CA PRO A 39 14.68 8.06 2.33
C PRO A 39 14.54 8.55 3.78
N GLY A 40 15.30 8.00 4.72
CA GLY A 40 15.24 8.37 6.13
C GLY A 40 13.94 7.92 6.83
N ASP A 41 13.76 8.40 8.06
CA ASP A 41 12.73 7.87 8.98
C ASP A 41 11.42 8.68 8.97
N PHE A 42 11.39 9.81 8.25
CA PHE A 42 10.21 10.66 8.11
C PHE A 42 9.70 10.66 6.68
N TRP A 43 8.45 10.22 6.47
CA TRP A 43 7.80 10.21 5.16
C TRP A 43 6.57 11.10 5.15
N ASN A 44 6.52 12.07 4.23
CA ASN A 44 5.36 12.92 4.03
C ASN A 44 4.33 12.22 3.13
N ILE A 45 3.27 11.65 3.73
CA ILE A 45 2.25 10.87 3.02
C ILE A 45 0.85 11.38 3.38
N THR A 46 0.12 11.87 2.37
CA THR A 46 -1.26 12.35 2.53
C THR A 46 -2.24 11.19 2.75
N THR A 47 -3.21 11.39 3.64
CA THR A 47 -4.32 10.45 3.86
C THR A 47 -5.20 10.34 2.61
N GLN A 48 -5.66 9.14 2.30
CA GLN A 48 -6.58 8.90 1.18
C GLN A 48 -7.97 8.52 1.73
N PRO A 49 -9.01 9.34 1.50
CA PRO A 49 -10.35 9.01 1.96
C PRO A 49 -10.88 7.78 1.21
N PHE A 50 -11.68 6.98 1.91
CA PHE A 50 -12.34 5.83 1.34
C PHE A 50 -13.67 6.22 0.69
N THR A 51 -13.86 5.80 -0.56
CA THR A 51 -15.10 5.99 -1.32
C THR A 51 -15.76 4.64 -1.56
N GLY A 52 -16.26 4.01 -0.50
CA GLY A 52 -17.09 2.80 -0.61
C GLY A 52 -18.34 2.96 0.22
N TYR A 53 -19.46 3.08 -0.49
CA TYR A 53 -20.81 3.26 0.05
C TYR A 53 -21.25 1.99 0.79
N ASN A 54 -20.90 1.85 2.06
CA ASN A 54 -21.61 1.00 3.00
C ASN A 54 -21.52 1.66 4.39
N PRO A 55 -22.62 2.25 4.90
CA PRO A 55 -22.63 2.99 6.16
C PRO A 55 -22.27 2.12 7.37
N ASP A 56 -22.57 0.81 7.32
CA ASP A 56 -22.21 -0.13 8.40
C ASP A 56 -20.69 -0.44 8.42
N LEU A 57 -20.00 -0.08 7.33
CA LEU A 57 -18.57 -0.22 7.10
C LEU A 57 -17.89 1.18 7.05
N GLU A 58 -18.55 2.29 7.39
CA GLU A 58 -18.01 3.64 7.20
C GLU A 58 -17.03 4.12 8.29
N HIS A 59 -16.76 3.30 9.33
CA HIS A 59 -15.85 3.64 10.43
C HIS A 59 -14.58 2.78 10.44
N PHE A 60 -13.72 2.94 9.42
CA PHE A 60 -12.47 2.19 9.29
C PHE A 60 -11.21 3.04 9.46
N ALA A 61 -10.19 2.46 10.11
CA ALA A 61 -8.83 3.00 10.12
C ALA A 61 -8.07 2.57 8.86
N ILE A 62 -8.42 3.14 7.71
CA ILE A 62 -7.73 2.86 6.44
C ILE A 62 -6.48 3.73 6.34
N PHE A 63 -5.34 3.10 6.02
CA PHE A 63 -4.12 3.81 5.67
C PHE A 63 -3.91 3.89 4.14
N PRO A 64 -3.18 4.91 3.65
CA PRO A 64 -2.92 5.10 2.23
C PRO A 64 -1.99 4.01 1.67
N VAL A 65 -2.17 3.68 0.39
CA VAL A 65 -1.38 2.66 -0.32
C VAL A 65 0.12 2.95 -0.27
N ASN A 66 0.49 4.23 -0.37
CA ASN A 66 1.89 4.66 -0.38
C ASN A 66 2.62 4.38 0.94
N LEU A 67 1.91 4.33 2.06
CA LEU A 67 2.51 4.01 3.36
C LEU A 67 3.08 2.59 3.40
N VAL A 68 2.42 1.64 2.74
CA VAL A 68 2.82 0.23 2.73
C VAL A 68 3.93 -0.07 1.71
N LEU A 69 4.06 0.76 0.68
CA LEU A 69 4.98 0.50 -0.42
C LEU A 69 6.43 0.36 0.05
N ASN A 70 6.89 1.29 0.89
CA ASN A 70 8.28 1.34 1.33
C ASN A 70 8.64 0.18 2.25
N PRO A 71 7.88 -0.13 3.32
CA PRO A 71 8.18 -1.28 4.19
C PRO A 71 8.23 -2.60 3.43
N LEU A 72 7.33 -2.83 2.48
CA LEU A 72 7.33 -4.08 1.72
C LEU A 72 8.53 -4.18 0.77
N LYS A 73 8.92 -3.08 0.11
CA LYS A 73 10.10 -3.06 -0.77
C LYS A 73 11.40 -3.23 0.00
N SER A 74 11.51 -2.68 1.21
CA SER A 74 12.75 -2.71 1.99
C SER A 74 12.90 -4.00 2.79
N SER A 75 11.80 -4.59 3.24
CA SER A 75 11.83 -5.64 4.28
C SER A 75 11.40 -7.02 3.78
N CYS A 76 10.76 -7.12 2.60
CA CYS A 76 10.31 -8.40 2.06
C CYS A 76 11.22 -8.84 0.90
N PRO A 77 11.81 -10.05 0.96
CA PRO A 77 12.60 -10.56 -0.16
C PRO A 77 11.71 -10.85 -1.38
N THR A 78 12.32 -10.97 -2.55
CA THR A 78 11.62 -11.43 -3.77
C THR A 78 10.94 -12.78 -3.51
N ASN A 79 9.67 -12.90 -3.90
CA ASN A 79 8.80 -14.06 -3.59
C ASN A 79 8.62 -14.33 -2.09
N GLY A 80 8.90 -13.35 -1.22
CA GLY A 80 8.61 -13.44 0.20
C GLY A 80 7.11 -13.42 0.51
N VAL A 81 6.78 -13.76 1.76
CA VAL A 81 5.40 -13.76 2.27
C VAL A 81 5.22 -12.62 3.27
N VAL A 82 4.20 -11.79 3.05
CA VAL A 82 3.80 -10.71 3.95
C VAL A 82 2.66 -11.18 4.85
N LEU A 83 2.80 -11.01 6.16
CA LEU A 83 1.74 -11.27 7.13
C LEU A 83 1.14 -9.95 7.63
N ASP A 84 -0.18 -9.82 7.55
CA ASP A 84 -0.92 -8.72 8.16
C ASP A 84 -2.08 -9.29 9.01
N PRO A 85 -1.97 -9.26 10.35
CA PRO A 85 -2.97 -9.83 11.24
C PRO A 85 -4.22 -8.94 11.45
N PHE A 86 -4.22 -7.71 10.92
CA PHE A 86 -5.30 -6.74 11.09
C PHE A 86 -5.61 -6.07 9.74
N CYS A 87 -5.88 -6.90 8.72
CA CYS A 87 -5.83 -6.43 7.35
C CYS A 87 -6.94 -5.43 6.99
N GLY A 88 -8.06 -5.44 7.71
CA GLY A 88 -9.22 -4.61 7.41
C GLY A 88 -9.63 -4.76 5.95
N ARG A 89 -9.61 -3.66 5.19
CA ARG A 89 -9.90 -3.62 3.75
C ARG A 89 -8.84 -4.31 2.86
N GLY A 90 -7.74 -4.81 3.42
CA GLY A 90 -6.72 -5.54 2.68
C GLY A 90 -5.75 -4.65 1.88
N THR A 91 -5.45 -3.44 2.36
CA THR A 91 -4.49 -2.53 1.70
C THR A 91 -3.11 -3.18 1.55
N VAL A 92 -2.63 -3.92 2.56
CA VAL A 92 -1.37 -4.66 2.48
C VAL A 92 -1.39 -5.70 1.37
N GLY A 93 -2.42 -6.53 1.31
CA GLY A 93 -2.57 -7.52 0.23
C GLY A 93 -2.64 -6.88 -1.16
N LYS A 94 -3.25 -5.69 -1.27
CA LYS A 94 -3.31 -4.96 -2.55
C LYS A 94 -1.92 -4.55 -3.03
N VAL A 95 -1.08 -4.04 -2.13
CA VAL A 95 0.29 -3.64 -2.44
C VAL A 95 1.18 -4.86 -2.67
N ALA A 96 1.09 -5.88 -1.81
CA ALA A 96 1.84 -7.13 -1.96
C ALA A 96 1.57 -7.78 -3.32
N LYS A 97 0.30 -7.89 -3.74
CA LYS A 97 -0.08 -8.40 -5.07
C LYS A 97 0.53 -7.58 -6.21
N LYS A 98 0.53 -6.25 -6.10
CA LYS A 98 1.16 -5.36 -7.11
C LYS A 98 2.67 -5.55 -7.20
N LEU A 99 3.33 -5.84 -6.08
CA LEU A 99 4.78 -6.09 -6.01
C LEU A 99 5.16 -7.53 -6.37
N GLY A 100 4.19 -8.42 -6.68
CA GLY A 100 4.45 -9.82 -6.95
C GLY A 100 4.82 -10.66 -5.71
N LEU A 101 4.46 -10.18 -4.51
CA LEU A 101 4.72 -10.86 -3.24
C LEU A 101 3.55 -11.79 -2.87
N HIS A 102 3.85 -12.83 -2.10
CA HIS A 102 2.83 -13.63 -1.42
C HIS A 102 2.35 -12.90 -0.16
N TYR A 103 1.13 -13.19 0.27
CA TYR A 103 0.56 -12.55 1.46
C TYR A 103 -0.43 -13.47 2.19
N ILE A 104 -0.49 -13.30 3.51
CA ILE A 104 -1.45 -13.93 4.41
C ILE A 104 -2.08 -12.80 5.22
N LEU A 105 -3.40 -12.73 5.21
CA LEU A 105 -4.17 -11.66 5.84
C LEU A 105 -5.16 -12.25 6.83
N PHE A 106 -5.26 -11.66 8.01
CA PHE A 106 -6.29 -11.97 8.99
C PHE A 106 -7.07 -10.71 9.35
N ASP A 107 -8.36 -10.91 9.61
CA ASP A 107 -9.20 -9.95 10.30
C ASP A 107 -10.23 -10.73 11.12
N ALA A 108 -10.62 -10.18 12.27
CA ALA A 108 -11.60 -10.81 13.15
C ALA A 108 -13.02 -10.72 12.57
N LYS A 109 -13.31 -9.69 11.76
CA LYS A 109 -14.63 -9.47 11.17
C LYS A 109 -14.74 -10.14 9.79
N PRO A 110 -15.66 -11.10 9.60
CA PRO A 110 -15.85 -11.77 8.30
C PRO A 110 -16.13 -10.79 7.16
N GLU A 111 -16.84 -9.69 7.43
CA GLU A 111 -17.18 -8.66 6.44
C GLU A 111 -15.92 -7.98 5.89
N TYR A 112 -14.88 -7.83 6.71
CA TYR A 112 -13.61 -7.23 6.29
C TYR A 112 -12.79 -8.21 5.46
N CYS A 113 -12.82 -9.50 5.80
CA CYS A 113 -12.21 -10.54 4.98
C CYS A 113 -12.80 -10.56 3.55
N ASP A 114 -14.12 -10.45 3.42
CA ASP A 114 -14.77 -10.40 2.11
C ASP A 114 -14.47 -9.10 1.36
N LEU A 115 -14.49 -7.97 2.06
CA LEU A 115 -14.09 -6.69 1.51
C LEU A 115 -12.64 -6.70 1.01
N ALA A 116 -11.72 -7.28 1.78
CA ALA A 116 -10.31 -7.43 1.42
C ALA A 116 -10.15 -8.27 0.15
N ARG A 117 -10.83 -9.42 0.06
CA ARG A 117 -10.82 -10.28 -1.14
C ARG A 117 -11.23 -9.49 -2.38
N LEU A 118 -12.35 -8.78 -2.32
CA LEU A 118 -12.87 -7.97 -3.43
C LEU A 118 -11.92 -6.82 -3.79
N TYR A 119 -11.42 -6.09 -2.80
CA TYR A 119 -10.50 -4.98 -2.99
C TYR A 119 -9.19 -5.42 -3.67
N ILE A 120 -8.61 -6.53 -3.21
CA ILE A 120 -7.39 -7.12 -3.77
C ILE A 120 -7.64 -7.63 -5.19
N ALA A 121 -8.79 -8.28 -5.44
CA ALA A 121 -9.22 -8.71 -6.76
C ALA A 121 -9.51 -7.53 -7.72
N GLY A 122 -9.76 -6.32 -7.19
CA GLY A 122 -10.17 -5.17 -8.00
C GLY A 122 -11.64 -5.24 -8.41
N GLN A 123 -12.45 -5.99 -7.68
CA GLN A 123 -13.87 -6.17 -7.91
C GLN A 123 -14.67 -5.13 -7.13
N LYS A 124 -15.81 -4.70 -7.69
CA LYS A 124 -16.76 -3.83 -7.00
C LYS A 124 -17.61 -4.66 -6.04
N TYR A 125 -17.85 -4.13 -4.84
CA TYR A 125 -18.79 -4.72 -3.89
C TYR A 125 -20.21 -4.62 -4.44
N LYS A 126 -20.92 -5.75 -4.61
CA LYS A 126 -22.35 -5.77 -4.94
C LYS A 126 -23.13 -5.82 -3.62
N LEU A 127 -23.68 -4.69 -3.18
CA LEU A 127 -24.63 -4.69 -2.06
C LEU A 127 -25.84 -5.56 -2.43
N HIS A 128 -26.07 -6.66 -1.70
CA HIS A 128 -27.36 -7.35 -1.70
C HIS A 128 -28.35 -6.49 -0.90
N ARG A 129 -29.06 -5.61 -1.60
CA ARG A 129 -30.16 -4.82 -1.04
C ARG A 129 -31.43 -5.67 -1.05
N GLU A 130 -31.54 -6.68 -0.19
CA GLU A 130 -32.71 -7.56 -0.18
C GLU A 130 -33.32 -7.85 1.21
N GLN A 131 -32.81 -7.26 2.29
CA GLN A 131 -33.41 -7.46 3.63
C GLN A 131 -34.29 -6.32 4.13
N SER A 132 -34.18 -5.10 3.61
CA SER A 132 -35.02 -3.96 4.07
C SER A 132 -36.47 -3.98 3.55
N LYS A 133 -36.88 -5.00 2.78
CA LYS A 133 -38.27 -5.14 2.29
C LYS A 133 -39.08 -6.21 3.04
N LEU A 134 -38.46 -7.03 3.89
CA LEU A 134 -39.14 -8.11 4.62
C LEU A 134 -39.59 -7.73 6.03
N GLU A 135 -39.05 -6.64 6.62
CA GLU A 135 -39.46 -6.16 7.96
C GLU A 135 -40.44 -4.98 7.95
N ALA A 136 -41.01 -4.65 6.78
CA ALA A 136 -41.92 -3.53 6.58
C ALA A 136 -43.39 -3.95 6.36
N TRP A 137 -43.79 -5.14 6.78
CA TRP A 137 -45.18 -5.62 6.73
C TRP A 137 -45.65 -6.11 8.09
#